data_AF-A0A368EYT9-F1
#
_entry.id   AF-A0A368EYT9-F1
#
_cell.length_a   1.000
_cell.length_b   1.000
_cell.length_c   1.000
_cell.angle_alpha   90.00
_cell.angle_beta   90.00
_cell.angle_gamma   90.00
#
_symmetry.space_group_name_H-M   'P 1'
#
loop_
_entity.id
_entity.type
_entity.pdbx_description
1 polymer ?
#
loop_
_entity_poly.entity_id
_entity_poly.type
_entity_poly.pdbx_seq_one_letter_code
_entity_poly.pdbx_strand_id
1 'polypeptide(L)'
;MELASFHSVSKGYMGECGMRGGYVEFFNLDPQVYVLFKKMISAKLCSTILGQVVMDCVVNPPKPGEPSYDLWLKVCSTLSPLQCAF
;
A
#
# COMPACT_ATOMS: atom_id res chain seq x y z
N MET A 1 -12.05 0.20 -20.86
CA MET A 1 -10.68 -0.28 -20.54
C MET A 1 -10.70 -0.73 -19.10
N GLU A 2 -10.16 -1.90 -18.78
CA GLU A 2 -10.11 -2.44 -17.41
C GLU A 2 -8.69 -2.25 -16.87
N LEU A 3 -8.55 -1.89 -15.59
CA LEU A 3 -7.25 -1.62 -14.97
C LEU A 3 -7.17 -2.26 -13.57
N ALA A 4 -6.00 -2.81 -13.26
CA ALA A 4 -5.62 -3.26 -11.92
C ALA A 4 -4.29 -2.61 -11.53
N SER A 5 -4.33 -1.73 -10.52
CA SER A 5 -3.15 -1.04 -9.99
C SER A 5 -2.67 -1.76 -8.74
N PHE A 6 -1.38 -2.12 -8.69
CA PHE A 6 -0.80 -2.85 -7.57
C PHE A 6 0.18 -1.96 -6.83
N HIS A 7 0.08 -1.96 -5.50
CA HIS A 7 1.02 -1.27 -4.63
C HIS A 7 1.51 -2.23 -3.55
N SER A 8 2.82 -2.22 -3.29
CA SER A 8 3.46 -3.13 -2.32
C SER A 8 4.37 -2.37 -1.38
N VAL A 9 4.34 -2.76 -0.10
CA VAL A 9 5.22 -2.20 0.93
C VAL A 9 6.68 -2.62 0.79
N SER A 10 7.00 -3.56 -0.12
CA SER A 10 8.34 -4.16 -0.23
C SER A 10 9.35 -3.28 -0.96
N LYS A 11 8.93 -2.15 -1.51
CA LYS A 11 9.72 -1.26 -2.37
C LYS A 11 9.50 0.19 -1.94
N GLY A 12 10.35 1.09 -2.42
CA GLY A 12 10.31 2.50 -2.02
C GLY A 12 11.09 2.78 -0.73
N TYR A 13 10.93 3.99 -0.20
CA TYR A 13 11.68 4.43 0.98
C TYR A 13 11.32 3.66 2.26
N MET A 14 10.10 3.12 2.35
CA MET A 14 9.66 2.33 3.50
C MET A 14 10.30 0.92 3.48
N GLY A 15 10.40 0.27 2.31
CA GLY A 15 11.26 -0.90 2.10
C GLY A 15 10.97 -2.15 2.98
N GLU A 16 9.76 -2.30 3.51
CA GLU A 16 9.38 -3.32 4.51
C GLU A 16 9.14 -4.72 3.90
N CYS A 17 10.15 -5.26 3.19
CA CYS A 17 10.06 -6.49 2.41
C CYS A 17 9.66 -7.75 3.21
N GLY A 18 9.98 -7.79 4.51
CA GLY A 18 9.62 -8.90 5.41
C GLY A 18 8.14 -8.94 5.78
N MET A 19 7.43 -7.81 5.68
CA MET A 19 6.05 -7.67 6.16
C MET A 19 5.02 -8.19 5.16
N ARG A 20 5.42 -8.35 3.89
CA ARG A 20 4.61 -8.93 2.79
C ARG A 20 3.23 -8.28 2.64
N GLY A 21 3.18 -6.95 2.78
CA GLY A 21 1.99 -6.13 2.58
C GLY A 21 1.81 -5.61 1.15
N GLY A 22 0.57 -5.36 0.77
CA GLY A 22 0.21 -4.74 -0.51
C GLY A 22 -1.30 -4.72 -0.75
N TYR A 23 -1.72 -3.93 -1.72
CA TYR A 23 -3.10 -3.87 -2.17
C TYR A 23 -3.19 -3.83 -3.71
N VAL A 24 -4.39 -4.09 -4.20
CA VAL A 24 -4.77 -3.91 -5.61
C VAL A 24 -6.02 -3.04 -5.69
N GLU A 25 -5.98 -2.02 -6.54
CA GLU A 25 -7.14 -1.20 -6.90
C GLU A 25 -7.63 -1.62 -8.29
N PHE A 26 -8.91 -1.93 -8.41
CA PHE A 26 -9.54 -2.26 -9.68
C PHE A 26 -10.36 -1.07 -10.18
N PHE A 27 -10.13 -0.66 -11.43
CA PHE A 27 -10.89 0.38 -12.10
C PHE A 27 -11.57 -0.16 -13.35
N ASN A 28 -12.89 0.00 -13.40
CA ASN A 28 -13.75 -0.42 -14.53
C ASN A 28 -13.55 -1.90 -14.94
N LEU A 29 -13.46 -2.79 -13.95
CA LEU A 29 -13.37 -4.25 -14.15
C LEU A 29 -14.77 -4.83 -14.39
N ASP A 30 -14.91 -5.79 -15.31
CA ASP A 30 -16.16 -6.53 -15.52
C ASP A 30 -16.71 -7.08 -14.18
N PRO A 31 -17.98 -6.78 -13.83
CA PRO A 31 -18.60 -7.26 -12.61
C PRO A 31 -18.53 -8.79 -12.42
N GLN A 32 -18.62 -9.57 -13.50
CA GLN A 32 -18.52 -11.03 -13.44
C GLN A 32 -17.11 -11.48 -13.05
N VAL A 33 -16.08 -10.79 -13.57
CA VAL A 33 -14.67 -11.04 -13.22
C VAL A 33 -14.43 -10.66 -11.75
N TYR A 34 -14.99 -9.54 -11.29
CA TYR A 34 -14.90 -9.13 -9.87
C TYR A 34 -15.56 -10.13 -8.92
N VAL A 35 -16.68 -10.74 -9.32
CA VAL A 35 -17.32 -11.83 -8.55
C VAL A 35 -16.40 -13.04 -8.46
N LEU A 36 -15.77 -13.44 -9.56
CA LEU A 36 -14.82 -14.56 -9.56
C LEU A 36 -13.59 -14.27 -8.70
N PHE A 37 -13.06 -13.04 -8.75
CA PHE A 37 -11.98 -12.59 -7.89
C PHE A 37 -12.36 -12.70 -6.40
N LYS A 38 -13.52 -12.17 -6.00
CA LYS A 38 -14.00 -12.28 -4.61
C LYS A 38 -14.17 -13.74 -4.18
N LYS A 39 -14.69 -14.60 -5.06
CA LYS A 39 -14.79 -16.05 -4.79
C LYS A 39 -13.41 -16.66 -4.53
N MET A 40 -12.42 -16.35 -5.37
CA MET A 40 -11.05 -16.83 -5.18
C MET A 40 -10.42 -16.35 -3.87
N ILE A 41 -10.58 -15.06 -3.52
CA ILE A 41 -10.02 -14.50 -2.29
C ILE A 41 -10.70 -15.07 -1.05
N SER A 42 -12.02 -15.29 -1.09
CA SER A 42 -12.77 -15.87 0.04
C SER A 42 -12.35 -17.31 0.37
N ALA A 43 -11.76 -18.03 -0.59
CA ALA A 43 -11.21 -19.37 -0.38
C ALA A 43 -9.80 -19.36 0.24
N LYS A 44 -9.13 -18.19 0.30
CA LYS A 44 -7.82 -18.01 0.94
C LYS A 44 -8.01 -17.41 2.33
N LEU A 45 -7.05 -17.64 3.23
CA LEU A 45 -6.97 -16.85 4.46
C LEU A 45 -6.63 -15.39 4.12
N CYS A 46 -7.05 -14.46 4.98
CA CYS A 46 -6.72 -13.05 4.83
C CYS A 46 -5.19 -12.84 4.91
N SER A 47 -4.72 -11.71 4.38
CA SER A 47 -3.32 -11.30 4.56
C SER A 47 -3.00 -11.10 6.04
N THR A 48 -1.72 -11.13 6.39
CA THR A 48 -1.27 -10.93 7.77
C THR A 48 -1.69 -9.55 8.26
N ILE A 49 -2.14 -9.48 9.52
CA ILE A 49 -2.51 -8.20 10.14
C ILE A 49 -1.32 -7.23 10.14
N LEU A 50 -0.12 -7.73 10.40
CA LEU A 50 1.11 -6.93 10.32
C LEU A 50 1.34 -6.34 8.92
N GLY A 51 1.15 -7.12 7.86
CA GLY A 51 1.26 -6.62 6.49
C GLY A 51 0.21 -5.55 6.16
N GLN A 52 -1.00 -5.68 6.71
CA GLN A 52 -2.06 -4.67 6.57
C GLN A 52 -1.75 -3.38 7.33
N VAL A 53 -1.26 -3.47 8.58
CA VAL A 53 -0.88 -2.30 9.41
C VAL A 53 0.27 -1.52 8.76
N VAL A 54 1.28 -2.21 8.25
CA VAL A 54 2.38 -1.55 7.54
C VAL A 54 1.88 -0.86 6.27
N MET A 55 0.93 -1.48 5.56
CA MET A 55 0.31 -0.85 4.39
C MET A 55 -0.43 0.43 4.79
N ASP A 56 -1.18 0.42 5.89
CA ASP A 56 -1.87 1.60 6.41
C ASP A 56 -0.90 2.76 6.71
N CYS A 57 0.23 2.46 7.34
CA CYS A 57 1.27 3.46 7.62
C CYS A 57 1.91 4.03 6.35
N VAL A 58 2.05 3.23 5.29
CA VAL A 58 2.63 3.66 4.01
C VAL A 58 1.69 4.58 3.25
N VAL A 59 0.39 4.24 3.16
CA VAL A 59 -0.59 5.05 2.42
C VAL A 59 -1.09 6.27 3.19
N ASN A 60 -0.90 6.29 4.51
CA ASN A 60 -1.31 7.39 5.39
C ASN A 60 -0.09 7.92 6.18
N PRO A 61 0.86 8.59 5.50
CA PRO A 61 2.02 9.18 6.16
C PRO A 61 1.59 10.32 7.11
N PRO A 62 2.49 10.73 8.02
CA PRO A 62 2.24 11.87 8.91
C PRO A 62 1.85 13.13 8.13
N LYS A 63 0.95 13.91 8.70
CA LYS A 63 0.42 15.16 8.11
C LYS A 63 1.06 16.40 8.74
N PRO A 64 1.11 17.54 8.02
CA PRO A 64 1.59 18.79 8.60
C PRO A 64 0.88 19.12 9.91
N GLY A 65 1.67 19.36 10.97
CA GLY A 65 1.17 19.62 12.32
C GLY A 65 1.15 18.40 13.25
N GLU A 66 1.41 17.19 12.75
CA GLU A 66 1.58 16.01 13.60
C GLU A 66 3.02 15.93 14.18
N PRO A 67 3.19 15.36 15.39
CA PRO A 67 4.49 15.38 16.08
C PRO A 67 5.67 14.78 15.31
N SER A 68 5.40 13.79 14.44
CA SER A 68 6.41 13.07 13.67
C SER A 68 6.62 13.61 12.25
N TYR A 69 5.86 14.63 11.82
CA TYR A 69 5.88 15.11 10.45
C TYR A 69 7.24 15.63 10.00
N ASP A 70 7.86 16.51 10.79
CA ASP A 70 9.15 17.11 10.44
C ASP A 70 10.26 16.06 10.35
N LEU A 71 10.20 15.06 11.24
CA LEU A 71 11.13 13.94 11.23
C LEU A 71 10.93 13.06 9.99
N TRP A 72 9.68 12.71 9.68
CA TRP A 72 9.32 11.92 8.50
C TRP A 72 9.78 12.63 7.22
N LEU A 73 9.52 13.93 7.08
CA LEU A 73 9.91 14.73 5.91
C LEU A 73 11.43 14.77 5.73
N LYS A 74 12.19 14.90 6.82
CA LYS A 74 13.66 14.86 6.79
C LYS A 74 14.19 13.52 6.31
N VAL A 75 13.64 12.40 6.81
CA VAL A 75 14.05 11.05 6.39
C VAL A 75 13.70 10.82 4.92
N CYS A 76 12.50 11.21 4.52
CA CYS A 76 12.00 10.98 3.18
C CYS A 76 12.79 11.78 2.12
N SER A 77 13.07 13.05 2.39
CA SER A 77 13.91 13.90 1.52
C SER A 77 15.36 13.40 1.38
N THR A 78 15.90 12.73 2.39
CA THR A 78 17.28 12.20 2.36
C THR A 78 17.39 10.93 1.51
N LEU A 79 16.35 10.08 1.50
CA LEU A 79 16.41 8.75 0.88
C LEU A 79 15.94 8.74 -0.58
N SER A 80 14.92 9.51 -0.95
CA SER A 80 14.61 9.86 -2.35
C SER A 80 13.42 10.84 -2.45
N PRO A 81 13.61 12.05 -2.98
CA PRO A 81 12.53 13.05 -3.08
C PRO A 81 11.30 12.60 -3.88
N LEU A 82 11.49 11.65 -4.82
CA LEU A 82 10.45 11.17 -5.73
C LEU A 82 9.56 10.06 -5.13
N GLN A 83 9.97 9.40 -4.05
CA GLN A 83 9.20 8.30 -3.44
C GLN A 83 8.31 8.76 -2.28
N CYS A 84 8.36 10.03 -1.89
CA CYS A 84 7.52 10.60 -0.82
C CYS A 84 6.11 11.00 -1.28
N ALA A 85 5.86 10.94 -2.59
CA ALA A 85 4.61 11.40 -3.21
C ALA A 85 3.64 10.27 -3.59
N PHE A 86 4.02 9.01 -3.33
CA PHE A 86 3.22 7.82 -3.59
C PHE A 86 3.04 6.98 -2.33
#